data_AF-A0A2G7FV43-F1
#
_entry.id   AF-A0A2G7FV43-F1
#
_cell.length_a   1.000
_cell.length_b   1.000
_cell.length_c   1.000
_cell.angle_alpha   90.00
_cell.angle_beta   90.00
_cell.angle_gamma   90.00
#
_symmetry.space_group_name_H-M   'P 1'
#
loop_
_entity.id
_entity.type
_entity.pdbx_description
1 polymer ?
#
loop_
_entity_poly.entity_id
_entity_poly.type
_entity_poly.pdbx_seq_one_letter_code
_entity_poly.pdbx_strand_id
1 'polypeptide(L)'
;MDFTSMIARLLLGIVTMVSVVGAINEQDFALDDIVIRDICILGGGSTGTYAAISLKNKAKSVVVVERNRVLGGHTETLYLGNNQYIDYGVEGVFNDELSRNYLKRLGVDHKPLVPSTQTTEYVNFKTGKKVPPPSGIPSVVEAAEVYRAAIKKFGYLKDGLYNLPDPVPEELLQPFGDFVEKTGIQGALRVVKIFAHGAGHLLQAPLLRVLQLCGLPQVDSLLQGGYITLKNGMYEVYNRASEILGSDVLYQTSVIETERSDSGIKLVVQSADGARKLIKAKQLLMTFVPIIESLNGFDLVTTESSLFQKWDWVNYYVAVVKNTGIPKATTLINVDPDNTPGKSPAAAIPVGTAIPSSRRIPGEQNRR
;
A
#
# COMPACT_ATOMS: atom_id res chain seq x y z
N MET A 1 -50.90 19.14 46.79
CA MET A 1 -50.46 19.11 45.39
C MET A 1 -49.67 20.37 45.18
N ASP A 2 -48.34 20.28 45.26
CA ASP A 2 -47.45 21.32 44.74
C ASP A 2 -46.15 20.65 44.31
N PHE A 3 -45.82 20.87 43.05
CA PHE A 3 -44.71 20.28 42.32
C PHE A 3 -43.57 21.29 42.30
N THR A 4 -42.47 20.98 42.99
CA THR A 4 -41.16 21.56 42.67
C THR A 4 -40.13 20.44 42.69
N SER A 5 -39.52 20.14 41.55
CA SER A 5 -38.35 19.27 41.46
C SER A 5 -37.37 19.85 40.46
N MET A 6 -36.18 20.15 40.99
CA MET A 6 -34.98 20.60 40.30
C MET A 6 -34.54 19.59 39.23
N ILE A 7 -34.27 20.08 38.02
CA ILE A 7 -33.37 19.42 37.08
C ILE A 7 -32.17 20.36 36.88
N ALA A 8 -31.06 20.04 37.54
CA ALA A 8 -29.77 20.64 37.29
C ALA A 8 -29.22 20.09 35.95
N ARG A 9 -29.02 20.98 34.96
CA ARG A 9 -28.37 20.63 33.70
C ARG A 9 -26.85 20.62 33.91
N LEU A 10 -26.26 19.43 33.87
CA LEU A 10 -24.82 19.24 33.81
C LEU A 10 -24.34 19.53 32.36
N LEU A 11 -23.83 20.73 32.11
CA LEU A 11 -23.09 21.05 30.90
C LEU A 11 -21.70 20.43 31.01
N LEU A 12 -21.52 19.25 30.42
CA LEU A 12 -20.19 18.68 30.24
C LEU A 12 -19.51 19.43 29.08
N GLY A 13 -18.74 20.48 29.43
CA GLY A 13 -17.89 21.15 28.47
C GLY A 13 -16.81 20.19 27.97
N ILE A 14 -16.83 19.87 26.68
CA ILE A 14 -15.70 19.21 26.02
C ILE A 14 -14.58 20.25 25.95
N VAL A 15 -13.64 20.15 26.88
CA VAL A 15 -12.36 20.86 26.77
C VAL A 15 -11.55 20.11 25.72
N THR A 16 -11.58 20.59 24.48
CA THR A 16 -10.55 20.24 23.50
C THR A 16 -9.23 20.81 24.01
N MET A 17 -8.40 19.97 24.63
CA MET A 17 -7.01 20.31 24.89
C MET A 17 -6.33 20.51 23.54
N VAL A 18 -6.20 21.77 23.14
CA VAL A 18 -5.26 22.17 22.09
C VAL A 18 -3.89 22.00 22.72
N SER A 19 -3.19 20.91 22.41
CA SER A 19 -1.77 20.79 22.69
C SER A 19 -1.06 21.90 21.92
N VAL A 20 -0.73 22.99 22.59
CA VAL A 20 0.26 23.94 22.10
C VAL A 20 1.59 23.20 22.20
N VAL A 21 1.99 22.54 21.11
CA VAL A 21 3.34 22.00 21.00
C VAL A 21 4.28 23.20 21.16
N GLY A 22 5.09 23.18 22.21
CA GLY A 22 6.07 24.23 22.46
C GLY A 22 7.08 24.28 21.31
N ALA A 23 7.72 25.43 21.12
CA ALA A 23 8.81 25.51 20.14
C ALA A 23 9.94 24.55 20.55
N ILE A 24 10.46 23.78 19.60
CA ILE A 24 11.57 22.85 19.80
C ILE A 24 12.82 23.65 20.17
N ASN A 25 13.32 23.44 21.38
CA ASN A 25 14.55 24.08 21.87
C ASN A 25 15.78 23.38 21.30
N GLU A 26 16.46 24.03 20.35
CA GLU A 26 17.67 23.48 19.70
C GLU A 26 18.83 23.27 20.68
N GLN A 27 18.84 23.95 21.83
CA GLN A 27 19.89 23.82 22.85
C GLN A 27 19.84 22.47 23.59
N ASP A 28 18.75 21.72 23.46
CA ASP A 28 18.58 20.41 24.10
C ASP A 28 19.33 19.29 23.35
N PHE A 29 19.98 19.61 22.23
CA PHE A 29 20.66 18.67 21.34
C PHE A 29 22.14 19.03 21.17
N ALA A 30 23.00 18.01 21.26
CA ALA A 30 24.40 18.17 20.90
C ALA A 30 24.53 18.41 19.39
N LEU A 31 25.59 19.10 18.95
CA LEU A 31 25.80 19.41 17.53
C LEU A 31 25.81 18.17 16.63
N ASP A 32 26.37 17.06 17.11
CA ASP A 32 26.43 15.79 16.37
C ASP A 32 25.06 15.09 16.25
N ASP A 33 24.08 15.49 17.07
CA ASP A 33 22.70 15.02 17.03
C ASP A 33 21.78 15.92 16.19
N ILE A 34 22.33 16.97 15.57
CA ILE A 34 21.59 17.87 14.68
C ILE A 34 21.84 17.48 13.21
N VAL A 35 20.79 17.08 12.52
CA VAL A 35 20.80 16.68 11.12
C VAL A 35 20.17 17.77 10.26
N ILE A 36 20.98 18.44 9.44
CA ILE A 36 20.49 19.48 8.51
C ILE A 36 20.42 18.91 7.09
N ARG A 37 19.25 19.01 6.43
CA ARG A 37 19.01 18.52 5.05
C ARG A 37 18.07 19.44 4.27
N ASP A 38 17.99 19.28 2.96
CA ASP A 38 16.98 19.98 2.16
C ASP A 38 15.59 19.37 2.39
N ILE A 39 15.49 18.04 2.42
CA ILE A 39 14.21 17.32 2.57
C ILE A 39 14.31 16.25 3.67
N CYS A 40 13.34 16.23 4.58
CA CYS A 40 13.08 15.10 5.45
C CYS A 40 11.95 14.26 4.87
N ILE A 41 12.17 12.94 4.74
CA ILE A 41 11.22 11.98 4.20
C ILE A 41 10.81 11.04 5.33
N LEU A 42 9.51 10.96 5.61
CA LEU A 42 8.97 10.04 6.62
C LEU A 42 8.39 8.81 5.93
N GLY A 43 8.93 7.64 6.26
CA GLY A 43 8.62 6.36 5.64
C GLY A 43 9.63 5.97 4.56
N GLY A 44 10.14 4.75 4.67
CA GLY A 44 11.10 4.10 3.79
C GLY A 44 10.49 2.99 2.94
N GLY A 45 9.19 3.09 2.63
CA GLY A 45 8.53 2.23 1.64
C GLY A 45 8.82 2.67 0.19
N SER A 46 8.18 2.03 -0.79
CA SER A 46 8.36 2.32 -2.23
C SER A 46 8.39 3.82 -2.56
N THR A 47 7.37 4.58 -2.12
CA THR A 47 7.26 6.02 -2.35
C THR A 47 8.45 6.79 -1.75
N GLY A 48 8.78 6.56 -0.47
CA GLY A 48 9.85 7.27 0.22
C GLY A 48 11.23 6.95 -0.31
N THR A 49 11.51 5.66 -0.57
CA THR A 49 12.78 5.21 -1.15
C THR A 49 12.99 5.75 -2.56
N TYR A 50 11.97 5.67 -3.43
CA TYR A 50 12.04 6.23 -4.77
C TYR A 50 12.27 7.75 -4.74
N ALA A 51 11.53 8.47 -3.88
CA ALA A 51 11.70 9.91 -3.70
C ALA A 51 13.11 10.27 -3.24
N ALA A 52 13.67 9.56 -2.25
CA ALA A 52 15.01 9.80 -1.73
C ALA A 52 16.08 9.64 -2.82
N ILE A 53 16.02 8.56 -3.61
CA ILE A 53 16.95 8.31 -4.73
C ILE A 53 16.79 9.38 -5.82
N SER A 54 15.55 9.72 -6.19
CA SER A 54 15.25 10.73 -7.21
C SER A 54 15.75 12.13 -6.79
N LEU A 55 15.55 12.50 -5.53
CA LEU A 55 16.03 13.77 -4.97
C LEU A 55 17.56 13.82 -4.89
N LYS A 56 18.23 12.72 -4.51
CA LYS A 56 19.69 12.62 -4.59
C LYS A 56 20.21 12.81 -6.02
N ASN A 57 19.57 12.20 -7.02
CA ASN A 57 19.94 12.39 -8.43
C ASN A 57 19.78 13.85 -8.89
N LYS A 58 18.96 14.66 -8.20
CA LYS A 58 18.78 16.10 -8.40
C LYS A 58 19.66 16.95 -7.46
N ALA A 59 20.71 16.36 -6.89
CA ALA A 59 21.65 16.99 -5.96
C ALA A 59 20.98 17.64 -4.72
N LYS A 60 19.86 17.06 -4.25
CA LYS A 60 19.24 17.44 -2.98
C LYS A 60 19.73 16.56 -1.85
N SER A 61 20.03 17.18 -0.71
CA SER A 61 20.35 16.45 0.51
C SER A 61 19.07 15.96 1.19
N VAL A 62 19.03 14.69 1.60
CA VAL A 62 17.85 14.07 2.19
C VAL A 62 18.18 13.36 3.50
N VAL A 63 17.18 13.21 4.35
CA VAL A 63 17.17 12.23 5.44
C VAL A 63 15.85 11.45 5.38
N VAL A 64 15.93 10.13 5.50
CA VAL A 64 14.78 9.22 5.55
C VAL A 64 14.63 8.71 6.97
N VAL A 65 13.45 8.87 7.55
CA VAL A 65 13.10 8.32 8.86
C VAL A 65 12.23 7.09 8.64
N GLU A 66 12.72 5.92 9.03
CA GLU A 66 12.03 4.63 8.88
C GLU A 66 11.89 3.97 10.25
N ARG A 67 10.66 3.62 10.61
CA ARG A 67 10.34 3.00 11.91
C ARG A 67 10.80 1.54 12.00
N ASN A 68 10.99 0.87 10.87
CA ASN A 68 11.47 -0.50 10.80
C ASN A 68 13.00 -0.54 10.68
N ARG A 69 13.55 -1.76 10.82
CA ARG A 69 14.97 -2.05 10.62
C ARG A 69 15.40 -2.16 9.15
N VAL A 70 14.46 -2.10 8.22
CA VAL A 70 14.68 -2.23 6.77
C VAL A 70 13.74 -1.30 6.00
N LEU A 71 14.17 -0.89 4.82
CA LEU A 71 13.30 -0.24 3.82
C LEU A 71 12.40 -1.30 3.16
N GLY A 72 11.27 -0.86 2.58
CA GLY A 72 10.40 -1.75 1.79
C GLY A 72 8.90 -1.53 1.99
N GLY A 73 8.49 -1.07 3.17
CA GLY A 73 7.06 -0.93 3.48
C GLY A 73 6.33 -2.28 3.37
N HIS A 74 5.34 -2.37 2.47
CA HIS A 74 4.54 -3.59 2.24
C HIS A 74 5.26 -4.68 1.41
N THR A 75 6.53 -4.48 1.04
CA THR A 75 7.30 -5.55 0.41
C THR A 75 7.65 -6.61 1.42
N GLU A 76 7.42 -7.87 1.05
CA GLU A 76 7.68 -9.04 1.87
C GLU A 76 8.19 -10.16 0.97
N THR A 77 9.41 -10.63 1.22
CA THR A 77 10.06 -11.74 0.49
C THR A 77 10.57 -12.77 1.48
N LEU A 78 10.09 -14.01 1.36
CA LEU A 78 10.61 -15.17 2.08
C LEU A 78 11.71 -15.84 1.25
N TYR A 79 12.94 -15.82 1.75
CA TYR A 79 14.07 -16.51 1.13
C TYR A 79 14.15 -17.96 1.63
N LEU A 80 14.22 -18.91 0.69
CA LEU A 80 14.24 -20.36 0.96
C LEU A 80 15.63 -20.99 0.78
N GLY A 81 16.65 -20.19 0.43
CA GLY A 81 17.98 -20.65 0.04
C GLY A 81 18.07 -21.05 -1.43
N ASN A 82 19.30 -21.30 -1.92
CA ASN A 82 19.57 -21.71 -3.32
C ASN A 82 18.91 -20.82 -4.39
N ASN A 83 18.91 -19.50 -4.18
CA ASN A 83 18.25 -18.51 -5.04
C ASN A 83 16.73 -18.72 -5.21
N GLN A 84 16.09 -19.43 -4.28
CA GLN A 84 14.63 -19.59 -4.23
C GLN A 84 14.03 -18.61 -3.23
N TYR A 85 12.93 -17.98 -3.62
CA TYR A 85 12.21 -17.04 -2.80
C TYR A 85 10.71 -17.08 -3.11
N ILE A 86 9.92 -16.52 -2.19
CA ILE A 86 8.49 -16.27 -2.35
C ILE A 86 8.26 -14.81 -2.01
N ASP A 87 7.82 -14.01 -2.97
CA ASP A 87 7.25 -12.69 -2.67
C ASP A 87 5.80 -12.89 -2.22
N TYR A 88 5.45 -12.39 -1.03
CA TYR A 88 4.11 -12.50 -0.45
C TYR A 88 3.56 -11.15 0.04
N GLY A 89 4.16 -10.06 -0.45
CA GLY A 89 3.64 -8.70 -0.34
C GLY A 89 3.43 -8.13 -1.74
N VAL A 90 4.33 -7.26 -2.18
CA VAL A 90 4.41 -6.81 -3.58
C VAL A 90 5.02 -7.93 -4.43
N GLU A 91 4.44 -8.28 -5.57
CA GLU A 91 4.95 -9.33 -6.48
C GLU A 91 5.68 -8.77 -7.73
N GLY A 92 5.40 -7.52 -8.09
CA GLY A 92 6.01 -6.87 -9.25
C GLY A 92 5.59 -5.42 -9.42
N VAL A 93 6.14 -4.79 -10.45
CA VAL A 93 5.90 -3.39 -10.84
C VAL A 93 5.58 -3.30 -12.32
N PHE A 94 5.11 -2.14 -12.78
CA PHE A 94 4.83 -1.91 -14.19
C PHE A 94 6.07 -2.12 -15.06
N ASN A 95 5.87 -2.67 -16.26
CA ASN A 95 6.94 -2.77 -17.25
C ASN A 95 7.01 -1.50 -18.09
N ASP A 96 7.25 -0.37 -17.45
CA ASP A 96 7.38 0.94 -18.09
C ASP A 96 8.82 1.47 -18.02
N GLU A 97 9.07 2.58 -18.72
CA GLU A 97 10.39 3.21 -18.74
C GLU A 97 10.82 3.68 -17.34
N LEU A 98 9.89 4.21 -16.55
CA LEU A 98 10.15 4.70 -15.21
C LEU A 98 10.71 3.59 -14.31
N SER A 99 10.02 2.45 -14.26
CA SER A 99 10.40 1.30 -13.46
C SER A 99 11.72 0.72 -13.94
N ARG A 100 11.90 0.54 -15.26
CA ARG A 100 13.17 0.02 -15.81
C ARG A 100 14.37 0.95 -15.52
N ASN A 101 14.18 2.26 -15.62
CA ASN A 101 15.23 3.24 -15.31
C ASN A 101 15.57 3.24 -13.81
N TYR A 102 14.56 3.13 -12.95
CA TYR A 102 14.77 3.04 -11.51
C TYR A 102 15.53 1.77 -11.12
N LEU A 103 15.12 0.59 -11.63
CA LEU A 103 15.82 -0.67 -11.38
C LEU A 103 17.26 -0.65 -11.91
N LYS A 104 17.49 -0.08 -13.10
CA LYS A 104 18.83 0.12 -13.65
C LYS A 104 19.68 1.02 -12.74
N ARG A 105 19.11 2.11 -12.22
CA ARG A 105 19.79 3.03 -11.29
C ARG A 105 20.22 2.33 -10.00
N LEU A 106 19.48 1.31 -9.56
CA LEU A 106 19.78 0.50 -8.39
C LEU A 106 20.69 -0.70 -8.69
N GLY A 107 20.98 -0.99 -9.97
CA GLY A 107 21.72 -2.18 -10.37
C GLY A 107 20.97 -3.48 -10.06
N VAL A 108 19.64 -3.46 -10.22
CA VAL A 108 18.76 -4.59 -9.94
C VAL A 108 18.27 -5.21 -11.25
N ASP A 109 18.47 -6.53 -11.36
CA ASP A 109 18.00 -7.32 -12.48
C ASP A 109 16.52 -7.70 -12.32
N HIS A 110 15.79 -7.66 -13.44
CA HIS A 110 14.39 -8.05 -13.49
C HIS A 110 14.11 -9.09 -14.58
N LYS A 111 12.91 -9.66 -14.51
CA LYS A 111 12.33 -10.59 -15.48
C LYS A 111 10.83 -10.27 -15.63
N PRO A 112 10.19 -10.72 -16.73
CA PRO A 112 8.74 -10.64 -16.82
C PRO A 112 8.07 -11.34 -15.62
N LEU A 113 7.06 -10.70 -15.02
CA LEU A 113 6.19 -11.33 -14.05
C LEU A 113 5.17 -12.17 -14.82
N VAL A 114 5.27 -13.48 -14.66
CA VAL A 114 4.39 -14.48 -15.28
C VAL A 114 3.70 -15.30 -14.19
N PRO A 115 2.47 -15.80 -14.43
CA PRO A 115 1.82 -16.70 -13.49
C PRO A 115 2.73 -17.88 -13.10
N SER A 116 2.88 -18.10 -11.79
CA SER A 116 3.75 -19.16 -11.24
C SER A 116 3.10 -20.56 -11.31
N THR A 117 1.82 -20.63 -11.63
CA THR A 117 1.01 -21.85 -11.65
C THR A 117 0.54 -22.21 -13.05
N GLN A 118 0.48 -23.50 -13.34
CA GLN A 118 0.05 -24.03 -14.64
C GLN A 118 -1.42 -24.45 -14.63
N THR A 119 -1.98 -24.68 -13.44
CA THR A 119 -3.35 -25.17 -13.27
C THR A 119 -4.12 -24.25 -12.33
N THR A 120 -5.36 -23.94 -12.72
CA THR A 120 -6.32 -23.23 -11.89
C THR A 120 -7.45 -24.18 -11.54
N GLU A 121 -7.72 -24.35 -10.25
CA GLU A 121 -8.92 -25.05 -9.77
C GLU A 121 -9.89 -24.04 -9.16
N TYR A 122 -11.16 -24.19 -9.52
CA TYR A 122 -12.23 -23.39 -8.94
C TYR A 122 -12.89 -24.18 -7.82
N VAL A 123 -12.94 -23.58 -6.64
CA VAL A 123 -13.47 -24.23 -5.43
C VAL A 123 -14.45 -23.29 -4.77
N ASN A 124 -15.59 -23.79 -4.32
CA ASN A 124 -16.44 -23.03 -3.42
C ASN A 124 -15.89 -23.16 -2.01
N PHE A 125 -15.26 -22.10 -1.49
CA PHE A 125 -14.58 -22.17 -0.19
C PHE A 125 -15.56 -22.30 0.99
N LYS A 126 -16.86 -22.00 0.81
CA LYS A 126 -17.88 -22.27 1.84
C LYS A 126 -18.14 -23.76 2.00
N THR A 127 -18.03 -24.54 0.92
CA THR A 127 -18.34 -25.98 0.92
C THR A 127 -17.10 -26.86 0.81
N GLY A 128 -15.95 -26.29 0.43
CA GLY A 128 -14.71 -27.00 0.13
C GLY A 128 -14.75 -27.84 -1.16
N LYS A 129 -15.83 -27.74 -1.96
CA LYS A 129 -16.02 -28.56 -3.16
C LYS A 129 -15.52 -27.85 -4.42
N LYS A 130 -14.88 -28.61 -5.32
CA LYS A 130 -14.57 -28.13 -6.67
C LYS A 130 -15.85 -27.78 -7.40
N VAL A 131 -15.84 -26.68 -8.15
CA VAL A 131 -16.94 -26.24 -9.00
C VAL A 131 -16.41 -26.06 -10.43
N PRO A 132 -17.26 -26.18 -11.46
CA PRO A 132 -16.85 -25.86 -12.82
C PRO A 132 -16.33 -24.42 -12.93
N PRO A 133 -15.39 -24.13 -13.85
CA PRO A 133 -15.09 -22.76 -14.19
C PRO A 133 -16.39 -22.03 -14.58
N PRO A 134 -16.57 -20.76 -14.21
CA PRO A 134 -17.73 -20.01 -14.67
C PRO A 134 -17.80 -20.03 -16.21
N SER A 135 -18.96 -20.37 -16.77
CA SER A 135 -19.19 -20.42 -18.22
C SER A 135 -19.18 -19.01 -18.82
N GLY A 136 -18.63 -18.86 -20.03
CA GLY A 136 -18.66 -17.59 -20.77
C GLY A 136 -17.74 -16.50 -20.21
N ILE A 137 -16.66 -16.88 -19.50
CA ILE A 137 -15.65 -15.91 -19.04
C ILE A 137 -14.85 -15.41 -20.25
N PRO A 138 -14.84 -14.10 -20.54
CA PRO A 138 -13.92 -13.53 -21.51
C PRO A 138 -12.47 -13.78 -21.09
N SER A 139 -11.56 -13.88 -22.08
CA SER A 139 -10.13 -13.92 -21.80
C SER A 139 -9.72 -12.71 -20.96
N VAL A 140 -8.58 -12.82 -20.26
CA VAL A 140 -8.06 -11.70 -19.45
C VAL A 140 -7.86 -10.44 -20.29
N VAL A 141 -7.43 -10.61 -21.55
CA VAL A 141 -7.23 -9.50 -22.50
C VAL A 141 -8.57 -8.87 -22.89
N GLU A 142 -9.56 -9.66 -23.34
CA GLU A 142 -10.88 -9.13 -23.69
C GLU A 142 -11.56 -8.43 -22.51
N ALA A 143 -11.48 -9.03 -21.32
CA ALA A 143 -11.98 -8.45 -20.08
C ALA A 143 -11.29 -7.11 -19.76
N ALA A 144 -9.97 -7.02 -19.96
CA ALA A 144 -9.20 -5.82 -19.72
C ALA A 144 -9.56 -4.72 -20.72
N GLU A 145 -9.77 -5.06 -22.00
CA GLU A 145 -10.22 -4.10 -23.02
C GLU A 145 -11.61 -3.54 -22.71
N VAL A 146 -12.56 -4.40 -22.33
CA VAL A 146 -13.91 -3.98 -21.91
C VAL A 146 -13.85 -3.06 -20.71
N TYR A 147 -13.07 -3.43 -19.68
CA TYR A 147 -12.92 -2.58 -18.49
C TYR A 147 -12.27 -1.25 -18.81
N ARG A 148 -11.16 -1.27 -19.57
CA ARG A 148 -10.45 -0.06 -20.03
C ARG A 148 -11.39 0.88 -20.77
N ALA A 149 -12.19 0.35 -21.69
CA ALA A 149 -13.16 1.13 -22.46
C ALA A 149 -14.20 1.81 -21.57
N ALA A 150 -14.64 1.14 -20.49
CA ALA A 150 -15.59 1.70 -19.53
C ALA A 150 -14.98 2.81 -18.66
N ILE A 151 -13.70 2.68 -18.27
CA ILE A 151 -13.05 3.63 -17.35
C ILE A 151 -12.27 4.75 -18.06
N LYS A 152 -12.12 4.71 -19.40
CA LYS A 152 -11.32 5.68 -20.17
C LYS A 152 -11.72 7.15 -19.94
N LYS A 153 -12.98 7.40 -19.61
CA LYS A 153 -13.50 8.76 -19.31
C LYS A 153 -12.88 9.37 -18.06
N PHE A 154 -12.33 8.53 -17.17
CA PHE A 154 -11.60 8.93 -15.96
C PHE A 154 -10.09 9.11 -16.24
N GLY A 155 -9.71 9.44 -17.47
CA GLY A 155 -8.32 9.60 -17.91
C GLY A 155 -7.49 10.60 -17.10
N TYR A 156 -8.14 11.55 -16.43
CA TYR A 156 -7.49 12.52 -15.54
C TYR A 156 -6.89 11.88 -14.27
N LEU A 157 -7.32 10.67 -13.87
CA LEU A 157 -6.76 9.95 -12.73
C LEU A 157 -5.46 9.19 -13.04
N LYS A 158 -5.04 9.14 -14.31
CA LYS A 158 -3.89 8.31 -14.74
C LYS A 158 -2.56 8.74 -14.12
N ASP A 159 -2.38 10.05 -13.91
CA ASP A 159 -1.11 10.65 -13.46
C ASP A 159 -1.09 10.91 -11.93
N GLY A 160 -2.19 10.64 -11.24
CA GLY A 160 -2.30 10.88 -9.80
C GLY A 160 -3.71 10.62 -9.27
N LEU A 161 -3.79 9.88 -8.16
CA LEU A 161 -5.05 9.46 -7.53
C LEU A 161 -5.93 10.64 -7.05
N TYR A 162 -5.36 11.84 -6.94
CA TYR A 162 -6.01 13.04 -6.41
C TYR A 162 -6.16 14.18 -7.43
N ASN A 163 -5.89 13.91 -8.72
CA ASN A 163 -6.14 14.86 -9.81
C ASN A 163 -7.63 14.90 -10.15
N LEU A 164 -8.46 15.26 -9.16
CA LEU A 164 -9.91 15.30 -9.27
C LEU A 164 -10.36 16.66 -9.80
N PRO A 165 -11.37 16.71 -10.68
CA PRO A 165 -11.99 17.98 -11.04
C PRO A 165 -12.80 18.53 -9.86
N ASP A 166 -13.07 19.84 -9.90
CA ASP A 166 -13.91 20.54 -8.92
C ASP A 166 -15.19 21.06 -9.62
N PRO A 167 -16.39 20.56 -9.25
CA PRO A 167 -16.66 19.58 -8.19
C PRO A 167 -16.25 18.16 -8.56
N VAL A 168 -15.99 17.32 -7.54
CA VAL A 168 -15.74 15.89 -7.72
C VAL A 168 -16.99 15.24 -8.34
N PRO A 169 -16.85 14.48 -9.46
CA PRO A 169 -17.98 13.84 -10.11
C PRO A 169 -18.69 12.86 -9.19
N GLU A 170 -20.00 13.02 -9.01
CA GLU A 170 -20.80 12.19 -8.12
C GLU A 170 -20.68 10.68 -8.43
N GLU A 171 -20.56 10.31 -9.70
CA GLU A 171 -20.39 8.92 -10.14
C GLU A 171 -19.15 8.24 -9.51
N LEU A 172 -18.11 9.00 -9.16
CA LEU A 172 -16.92 8.47 -8.49
C LEU A 172 -17.17 8.09 -7.02
N LEU A 173 -18.20 8.69 -6.41
CA LEU A 173 -18.57 8.47 -5.00
C LEU A 173 -19.57 7.32 -4.83
N GLN A 174 -20.30 6.99 -5.90
CA GLN A 174 -21.27 5.90 -5.90
C GLN A 174 -20.61 4.51 -5.80
N PRO A 175 -21.34 3.50 -5.32
CA PRO A 175 -20.86 2.12 -5.28
C PRO A 175 -20.39 1.63 -6.65
N PHE A 176 -19.27 0.89 -6.67
CA PHE A 176 -18.75 0.28 -7.90
C PHE A 176 -19.74 -0.69 -8.55
N GLY A 177 -20.58 -1.36 -7.75
CA GLY A 177 -21.66 -2.22 -8.25
C GLY A 177 -22.61 -1.51 -9.20
N ASP A 178 -23.01 -0.28 -8.87
CA ASP A 178 -23.91 0.53 -9.70
C ASP A 178 -23.25 0.88 -11.04
N PHE A 179 -21.94 1.19 -11.01
CA PHE A 179 -21.16 1.39 -12.23
C PHE A 179 -21.09 0.11 -13.07
N VAL A 180 -20.90 -1.05 -12.44
CA VAL A 180 -20.86 -2.36 -13.13
C VAL A 180 -22.18 -2.66 -13.82
N GLU A 181 -23.31 -2.44 -13.14
CA GLU A 181 -24.64 -2.62 -13.71
C GLU A 181 -24.89 -1.66 -14.87
N LYS A 182 -24.62 -0.36 -14.66
CA LYS A 182 -24.83 0.69 -15.66
C LYS A 182 -24.00 0.50 -16.93
N THR A 183 -22.79 -0.04 -16.82
CA THR A 183 -21.86 -0.20 -17.95
C THR A 183 -21.84 -1.60 -18.55
N GLY A 184 -22.46 -2.60 -17.90
CA GLY A 184 -22.48 -3.97 -18.40
C GLY A 184 -21.12 -4.68 -18.34
N ILE A 185 -20.23 -4.28 -17.42
CA ILE A 185 -18.85 -4.81 -17.32
C ILE A 185 -18.72 -6.03 -16.40
N GLN A 186 -19.80 -6.77 -16.12
CA GLN A 186 -19.78 -7.93 -15.21
C GLN A 186 -18.72 -8.96 -15.61
N GLY A 187 -18.52 -9.17 -16.92
CA GLY A 187 -17.49 -10.06 -17.45
C GLY A 187 -16.05 -9.61 -17.16
N ALA A 188 -15.86 -8.32 -16.86
CA ALA A 188 -14.54 -7.76 -16.58
C ALA A 188 -14.16 -7.73 -15.09
N LEU A 189 -15.08 -8.13 -14.19
CA LEU A 189 -14.82 -8.18 -12.75
C LEU A 189 -13.61 -9.05 -12.37
N ARG A 190 -13.27 -10.03 -13.22
CA ARG A 190 -12.06 -10.85 -13.02
C ARG A 190 -10.79 -9.99 -13.07
N VAL A 191 -10.68 -9.05 -14.01
CA VAL A 191 -9.51 -8.17 -14.13
C VAL A 191 -9.45 -7.21 -12.96
N VAL A 192 -10.60 -6.62 -12.59
CA VAL A 192 -10.68 -5.73 -11.42
C VAL A 192 -10.19 -6.43 -10.16
N LYS A 193 -10.58 -7.69 -9.97
CA LYS A 193 -10.15 -8.47 -8.80
C LYS A 193 -8.65 -8.66 -8.74
N ILE A 194 -7.94 -8.87 -9.86
CA ILE A 194 -6.48 -9.08 -9.86
C ILE A 194 -5.75 -7.97 -9.08
N PHE A 195 -6.23 -6.73 -9.18
CA PHE A 195 -5.58 -5.57 -8.58
C PHE A 195 -6.31 -4.99 -7.36
N ALA A 196 -7.65 -5.03 -7.35
CA ALA A 196 -8.48 -4.42 -6.32
C ALA A 196 -8.75 -5.32 -5.10
N HIS A 197 -7.84 -6.24 -4.77
CA HIS A 197 -7.96 -7.10 -3.58
C HIS A 197 -8.09 -6.31 -2.27
N GLY A 198 -7.44 -5.12 -2.19
CA GLY A 198 -7.50 -4.21 -1.05
C GLY A 198 -8.71 -3.27 -1.02
N ALA A 199 -9.73 -3.49 -1.87
CA ALA A 199 -10.96 -2.70 -1.87
C ALA A 199 -11.92 -3.10 -0.73
N GLY A 200 -11.67 -4.24 -0.07
CA GLY A 200 -12.60 -4.83 0.89
C GLY A 200 -13.85 -5.33 0.17
N HIS A 201 -15.00 -4.76 0.52
CA HIS A 201 -16.30 -5.03 -0.08
C HIS A 201 -16.39 -4.42 -1.50
N LEU A 202 -15.78 -5.09 -2.49
CA LEU A 202 -15.51 -4.53 -3.82
C LEU A 202 -16.71 -3.85 -4.50
N LEU A 203 -17.90 -4.46 -4.48
CA LEU A 203 -19.08 -3.88 -5.14
C LEU A 203 -19.72 -2.73 -4.35
N GLN A 204 -19.50 -2.67 -3.04
CA GLN A 204 -19.99 -1.58 -2.19
C GLN A 204 -18.97 -0.44 -2.06
N ALA A 205 -17.71 -0.67 -2.40
CA ALA A 205 -16.68 0.36 -2.38
C ALA A 205 -17.00 1.48 -3.39
N PRO A 206 -16.67 2.74 -3.06
CA PRO A 206 -16.80 3.84 -4.02
C PRO A 206 -16.04 3.55 -5.32
N LEU A 207 -16.60 3.92 -6.47
CA LEU A 207 -15.94 3.74 -7.77
C LEU A 207 -14.52 4.32 -7.77
N LEU A 208 -14.31 5.49 -7.16
CA LEU A 208 -12.99 6.09 -7.01
C LEU A 208 -12.00 5.14 -6.35
N ARG A 209 -12.39 4.47 -5.26
CA ARG A 209 -11.52 3.53 -4.53
C ARG A 209 -11.11 2.35 -5.41
N VAL A 210 -12.02 1.86 -6.24
CA VAL A 210 -11.72 0.77 -7.18
C VAL A 210 -10.78 1.23 -8.28
N LEU A 211 -10.99 2.43 -8.85
CA LEU A 211 -10.12 3.02 -9.86
C LEU A 211 -8.71 3.35 -9.32
N GLN A 212 -8.60 3.63 -8.03
CA GLN A 212 -7.29 3.84 -7.38
C GLN A 212 -6.47 2.55 -7.30
N LEU A 213 -7.13 1.40 -7.10
CA LEU A 213 -6.46 0.10 -7.02
C LEU A 213 -6.28 -0.54 -8.40
N CYS A 214 -7.24 -0.34 -9.29
CA CYS A 214 -7.31 -0.91 -10.64
C CYS A 214 -7.70 0.17 -11.66
N GLY A 215 -6.83 1.14 -11.87
CA GLY A 215 -7.05 2.25 -12.80
C GLY A 215 -6.51 1.97 -14.20
N LEU A 216 -6.55 3.01 -15.04
CA LEU A 216 -5.96 2.96 -16.39
C LEU A 216 -4.49 2.53 -16.38
N PRO A 217 -3.60 2.99 -15.46
CA PRO A 217 -2.21 2.54 -15.47
C PRO A 217 -2.04 1.02 -15.33
N GLN A 218 -2.81 0.39 -14.44
CA GLN A 218 -2.76 -1.06 -14.23
C GLN A 218 -3.25 -1.82 -15.47
N VAL A 219 -4.38 -1.37 -16.03
CA VAL A 219 -4.99 -2.03 -17.19
C VAL A 219 -4.15 -1.83 -18.45
N ASP A 220 -3.58 -0.65 -18.64
CA ASP A 220 -2.69 -0.34 -19.77
C ASP A 220 -1.39 -1.14 -19.66
N SER A 221 -0.81 -1.27 -18.46
CA SER A 221 0.36 -2.13 -18.24
C SER A 221 0.04 -3.58 -18.60
N LEU A 222 -1.11 -4.11 -18.19
CA LEU A 222 -1.56 -5.46 -18.52
C LEU A 222 -1.67 -5.68 -20.04
N LEU A 223 -2.14 -4.69 -20.79
CA LEU A 223 -2.37 -4.78 -22.24
C LEU A 223 -1.12 -4.52 -23.10
N GLN A 224 -0.19 -3.69 -22.64
CA GLN A 224 0.87 -3.11 -23.51
C GLN A 224 2.29 -3.60 -23.22
N GLY A 225 2.56 -4.18 -22.05
CA GLY A 225 3.92 -4.62 -21.70
C GLY A 225 4.03 -5.60 -20.52
N GLY A 226 2.92 -5.88 -19.86
CA GLY A 226 2.87 -6.69 -18.65
C GLY A 226 3.53 -6.02 -17.46
N TYR A 227 3.96 -6.85 -16.51
CA TYR A 227 4.62 -6.46 -15.28
C TYR A 227 6.00 -7.11 -15.21
N ILE A 228 6.89 -6.56 -14.41
CA ILE A 228 8.22 -7.11 -14.15
C ILE A 228 8.40 -7.37 -12.65
N THR A 229 9.19 -8.39 -12.33
CA THR A 229 9.57 -8.76 -10.98
C THR A 229 11.08 -8.96 -10.90
N LEU A 230 11.66 -8.87 -9.71
CA LEU A 230 13.11 -8.95 -9.55
C LEU A 230 13.59 -10.40 -9.57
N LYS A 231 14.82 -10.63 -10.02
CA LYS A 231 15.38 -11.98 -10.09
C LYS A 231 15.66 -12.58 -8.72
N ASN A 232 15.96 -11.75 -7.70
CA ASN A 232 16.27 -12.20 -6.33
C ASN A 232 15.25 -11.69 -5.30
N GLY A 233 13.98 -11.57 -5.71
CA GLY A 233 12.88 -11.15 -4.85
C GLY A 233 12.79 -9.65 -4.63
N MET A 234 11.61 -9.19 -4.23
CA MET A 234 11.27 -7.77 -4.23
C MET A 234 12.05 -6.95 -3.19
N TYR A 235 12.53 -7.56 -2.11
CA TYR A 235 13.43 -6.88 -1.16
C TYR A 235 14.77 -6.44 -1.76
N GLU A 236 15.22 -7.02 -2.88
CA GLU A 236 16.48 -6.64 -3.52
C GLU A 236 16.53 -5.15 -3.87
N VAL A 237 15.40 -4.57 -4.29
CA VAL A 237 15.26 -3.13 -4.58
C VAL A 237 15.65 -2.28 -3.38
N TYR A 238 15.17 -2.67 -2.20
CA TYR A 238 15.32 -1.89 -0.98
C TYR A 238 16.67 -2.10 -0.31
N ASN A 239 17.25 -3.29 -0.45
CA ASN A 239 18.63 -3.55 -0.06
C ASN A 239 19.59 -2.65 -0.87
N ARG A 240 19.44 -2.63 -2.20
CA ARG A 240 20.25 -1.77 -3.08
C ARG A 240 20.04 -0.28 -2.81
N ALA A 241 18.80 0.13 -2.57
CA ALA A 241 18.53 1.51 -2.21
C ALA A 241 19.16 1.89 -0.86
N SER A 242 19.11 0.99 0.14
CA SER A 242 19.78 1.20 1.43
C SER A 242 21.29 1.38 1.28
N GLU A 243 21.95 0.59 0.42
CA GLU A 243 23.39 0.74 0.12
C GLU A 243 23.71 2.15 -0.42
N ILE A 244 22.86 2.68 -1.31
CA ILE A 244 23.04 4.02 -1.92
C ILE A 244 22.71 5.14 -0.94
N LEU A 245 21.68 4.95 -0.10
CA LEU A 245 21.26 5.95 0.88
C LEU A 245 22.21 6.02 2.08
N GLY A 246 22.75 4.88 2.52
CA GLY A 246 23.73 4.79 3.59
C GLY A 246 23.25 5.49 4.87
N SER A 247 24.07 6.41 5.39
CA SER A 247 23.80 7.18 6.61
C SER A 247 22.65 8.19 6.48
N ASP A 248 22.07 8.37 5.30
CA ASP A 248 20.89 9.24 5.13
C ASP A 248 19.60 8.56 5.60
N VAL A 249 19.64 7.28 6.01
CA VAL A 249 18.49 6.58 6.60
C VAL A 249 18.67 6.43 8.10
N LEU A 250 17.66 6.87 8.86
CA LEU A 250 17.52 6.63 10.29
C LEU A 250 16.51 5.49 10.48
N TYR A 251 17.03 4.28 10.68
CA TYR A 251 16.22 3.09 10.94
C TYR A 251 15.72 3.04 12.38
N GLN A 252 14.68 2.25 12.60
CA GLN A 252 14.06 2.05 13.91
C GLN A 252 13.79 3.37 14.64
N THR A 253 13.43 4.40 13.88
CA THR A 253 13.31 5.77 14.35
C THR A 253 11.92 6.30 14.03
N SER A 254 11.31 6.97 15.01
CA SER A 254 10.00 7.60 14.87
C SER A 254 10.07 9.08 15.20
N VAL A 255 9.18 9.87 14.63
CA VAL A 255 8.99 11.28 14.98
C VAL A 255 8.24 11.35 16.32
N ILE A 256 8.68 12.20 17.24
CA ILE A 256 8.02 12.43 18.52
C ILE A 256 7.55 13.87 18.72
N GLU A 257 8.10 14.81 17.96
CA GLU A 257 7.72 16.22 17.98
C GLU A 257 7.99 16.87 16.62
N THR A 258 7.09 17.72 16.15
CA THR A 258 7.25 18.49 14.91
C THR A 258 6.95 19.96 15.12
N GLU A 259 7.71 20.80 14.43
CA GLU A 259 7.48 22.24 14.33
C GLU A 259 7.64 22.62 12.85
N ARG A 260 6.54 23.06 12.22
CA ARG A 260 6.47 23.46 10.82
C ARG A 260 6.20 24.96 10.74
N SER A 261 6.96 25.64 9.88
CA SER A 261 6.80 27.07 9.60
C SER A 261 7.08 27.38 8.12
N ASP A 262 6.79 28.60 7.70
CA ASP A 262 7.13 29.08 6.35
C ASP A 262 8.64 29.07 6.05
N SER A 263 9.48 29.05 7.11
CA SER A 263 10.94 29.06 7.01
C SER A 263 11.58 27.66 6.96
N GLY A 264 10.80 26.61 7.20
CA GLY A 264 11.27 25.23 7.23
C GLY A 264 10.60 24.39 8.32
N ILE A 265 11.13 23.19 8.51
CA ILE A 265 10.62 22.20 9.45
C ILE A 265 11.72 21.76 10.42
N LYS A 266 11.33 21.57 11.68
CA LYS A 266 12.12 20.90 12.71
C LYS A 266 11.36 19.66 13.18
N LEU A 267 12.07 18.55 13.34
CA LEU A 267 11.52 17.31 13.89
C LEU A 267 12.45 16.79 14.97
N VAL A 268 11.90 16.46 16.13
CA VAL A 268 12.59 15.59 17.07
C VAL A 268 12.24 14.16 16.71
N VAL A 269 13.27 13.37 16.42
CA VAL A 269 13.13 11.94 16.16
C VAL A 269 13.80 11.14 17.26
N GLN A 270 13.23 9.98 17.57
CA GLN A 270 13.74 9.07 18.59
C GLN A 270 13.91 7.67 18.00
N SER A 271 15.11 7.10 18.14
CA SER A 271 15.39 5.71 17.82
C SER A 271 14.86 4.77 18.90
N ALA A 272 14.71 3.49 18.56
CA ALA A 272 14.19 2.46 19.46
C ALA A 272 15.03 2.25 20.73
N ASP A 273 16.30 2.66 20.74
CA ASP A 273 17.19 2.67 21.90
C ASP A 273 17.05 3.92 22.79
N GLY A 274 16.17 4.86 22.41
CA GLY A 274 15.86 6.09 23.13
C GLY A 274 16.70 7.29 22.71
N ALA A 275 17.73 7.13 21.87
CA ALA A 275 18.54 8.26 21.40
C ALA A 275 17.69 9.23 20.56
N ARG A 276 17.92 10.53 20.76
CA ARG A 276 17.15 11.59 20.10
C ARG A 276 18.02 12.38 19.16
N LYS A 277 17.46 12.77 18.02
CA LYS A 277 18.09 13.69 17.06
C LYS A 277 17.14 14.79 16.68
N LEU A 278 17.70 15.96 16.39
CA LEU A 278 16.97 17.09 15.82
C LEU A 278 17.22 17.13 14.32
N ILE A 279 16.18 16.96 13.53
CA ILE A 279 16.22 17.15 12.08
C ILE A 279 15.75 18.56 11.76
N LYS A 280 16.56 19.32 11.01
CA LYS A 280 16.19 20.61 10.42
C LYS A 280 16.16 20.45 8.90
N ALA A 281 15.01 20.70 8.27
CA ALA A 281 14.90 20.63 6.82
C ALA A 281 14.08 21.77 6.22
N LYS A 282 14.19 21.97 4.91
CA LYS A 282 13.40 22.97 4.18
C LYS A 282 12.00 22.45 3.84
N GLN A 283 11.89 21.14 3.57
CA GLN A 283 10.64 20.50 3.20
C GLN A 283 10.46 19.16 3.92
N LEU A 284 9.21 18.84 4.20
CA LEU A 284 8.77 17.55 4.72
C LEU A 284 8.02 16.78 3.63
N LEU A 285 8.40 15.54 3.40
CA LEU A 285 7.68 14.61 2.54
C LEU A 285 7.18 13.42 3.37
N MET A 286 5.87 13.36 3.59
CA MET A 286 5.24 12.22 4.26
C MET A 286 4.86 11.16 3.25
N THR A 287 5.34 9.93 3.45
CA THR A 287 5.11 8.81 2.52
C THR A 287 4.43 7.59 3.16
N PHE A 288 4.05 7.72 4.42
CA PHE A 288 3.11 6.83 5.08
C PHE A 288 1.69 7.44 5.05
N VAL A 289 0.67 6.61 5.24
CA VAL A 289 -0.73 7.08 5.27
C VAL A 289 -0.95 7.85 6.58
N PRO A 290 -1.41 9.11 6.56
CA PRO A 290 -1.53 9.96 7.74
C PRO A 290 -2.79 9.61 8.55
N ILE A 291 -2.85 8.41 9.13
CA ILE A 291 -3.87 8.04 10.11
C ILE A 291 -3.57 8.71 11.45
N ILE A 292 -4.59 9.15 12.17
CA ILE A 292 -4.43 10.03 13.35
C ILE A 292 -3.53 9.42 14.43
N GLU A 293 -3.58 8.10 14.61
CA GLU A 293 -2.77 7.35 15.57
C GLU A 293 -1.26 7.41 15.24
N SER A 294 -0.93 7.56 13.95
CA SER A 294 0.46 7.67 13.47
C SER A 294 0.96 9.12 13.43
N LEU A 295 0.13 10.09 13.83
CA LEU A 295 0.45 11.52 13.83
C LEU A 295 0.62 12.09 15.24
N ASN A 296 0.75 11.24 16.25
CA ASN A 296 1.13 11.70 17.58
C ASN A 296 2.49 12.43 17.52
N GLY A 297 2.57 13.59 18.17
CA GLY A 297 3.75 14.46 18.10
C GLY A 297 3.79 15.38 16.88
N PHE A 298 2.81 15.31 15.98
CA PHE A 298 2.71 16.27 14.88
C PHE A 298 1.94 17.53 15.30
N ASP A 299 2.43 18.70 14.89
CA ASP A 299 1.82 20.02 15.03
C ASP A 299 0.69 20.23 14.01
N LEU A 300 -0.29 19.32 13.99
CA LEU A 300 -1.42 19.38 13.07
C LEU A 300 -2.30 20.60 13.32
N VAL A 301 -2.64 21.33 12.26
CA VAL A 301 -3.67 22.38 12.35
C VAL A 301 -5.07 21.78 12.30
N THR A 302 -6.09 22.54 12.73
CA THR A 302 -7.49 22.08 12.78
C THR A 302 -7.96 21.44 11.47
N THR A 303 -7.59 22.02 10.32
CA THR A 303 -7.96 21.48 9.01
C THR A 303 -7.32 20.12 8.74
N GLU A 304 -6.04 19.94 9.07
CA GLU A 304 -5.33 18.68 8.90
C GLU A 304 -5.93 17.59 9.78
N SER A 305 -6.08 17.85 11.08
CA SER A 305 -6.72 16.91 12.02
C SER A 305 -8.13 16.54 11.58
N SER A 306 -8.92 17.52 11.12
CA SER A 306 -10.31 17.30 10.68
C SER A 306 -10.42 16.45 9.40
N LEU A 307 -9.40 16.49 8.53
CA LEU A 307 -9.32 15.64 7.35
C LEU A 307 -8.79 14.25 7.71
N PHE A 308 -7.73 14.19 8.51
CA PHE A 308 -7.03 12.94 8.79
C PHE A 308 -7.82 11.99 9.69
N GLN A 309 -8.72 12.50 10.54
CA GLN A 309 -9.68 11.67 11.28
C GLN A 309 -10.68 10.91 10.39
N LYS A 310 -10.78 11.25 9.10
CA LYS A 310 -11.68 10.58 8.15
C LYS A 310 -11.02 9.39 7.44
N TRP A 311 -9.71 9.21 7.59
CA TRP A 311 -9.03 8.06 7.01
C TRP A 311 -9.53 6.78 7.68
N ASP A 312 -9.92 5.82 6.87
CA ASP A 312 -10.19 4.46 7.28
C ASP A 312 -9.27 3.51 6.52
N TRP A 313 -9.12 2.31 7.05
CA TRP A 313 -8.21 1.30 6.51
C TRP A 313 -8.83 -0.08 6.62
N VAL A 314 -8.44 -0.96 5.71
CA VAL A 314 -8.86 -2.36 5.71
C VAL A 314 -7.65 -3.25 5.92
N ASN A 315 -7.87 -4.37 6.60
CA ASN A 315 -6.85 -5.39 6.74
C ASN A 315 -6.74 -6.21 5.45
N TYR A 316 -5.51 -6.41 4.99
CA TYR A 316 -5.19 -7.33 3.91
C TYR A 316 -4.19 -8.36 4.41
N TYR A 317 -4.60 -9.62 4.45
CA TYR A 317 -3.81 -10.71 5.01
C TYR A 317 -3.26 -11.59 3.90
N VAL A 318 -1.94 -11.82 3.95
CA VAL A 318 -1.25 -12.81 3.10
C VAL A 318 -0.53 -13.77 4.02
N ALA A 319 -0.54 -15.06 3.68
CA ALA A 319 0.11 -16.10 4.46
C ALA A 319 0.88 -17.05 3.55
N VAL A 320 2.09 -17.42 3.97
CA VAL A 320 2.84 -18.52 3.38
C VAL A 320 2.58 -19.78 4.21
N VAL A 321 1.97 -20.78 3.59
CA VAL A 321 1.61 -22.05 4.23
C VAL A 321 2.37 -23.22 3.62
N LYS A 322 2.78 -24.18 4.45
CA LYS A 322 3.47 -25.40 4.04
C LYS A 322 2.65 -26.64 4.37
N ASN A 323 2.91 -27.74 3.66
CA ASN A 323 2.27 -29.04 3.90
C ASN A 323 0.73 -29.02 3.77
N THR A 324 0.21 -28.29 2.78
CA THR A 324 -1.25 -28.11 2.60
C THR A 324 -1.96 -29.27 1.93
N GLY A 325 -1.23 -30.19 1.28
CA GLY A 325 -1.80 -31.22 0.42
C GLY A 325 -2.30 -30.70 -0.94
N ILE A 326 -2.21 -29.39 -1.20
CA ILE A 326 -2.53 -28.80 -2.51
C ILE A 326 -1.45 -29.23 -3.51
N PRO A 327 -1.81 -29.70 -4.72
CA PRO A 327 -0.85 -30.05 -5.75
C PRO A 327 0.08 -28.87 -6.09
N LYS A 328 1.30 -29.18 -6.52
CA LYS A 328 2.27 -28.16 -6.91
C LYS A 328 1.79 -27.40 -8.14
N ALA A 329 2.14 -26.11 -8.21
CA ALA A 329 1.81 -25.24 -9.34
C ALA A 329 0.30 -25.15 -9.62
N THR A 330 -0.51 -25.19 -8.55
CA THR A 330 -1.97 -25.05 -8.58
C THR A 330 -2.39 -23.76 -7.89
N THR A 331 -3.18 -22.95 -8.60
CA THR A 331 -3.90 -21.82 -8.01
C THR A 331 -5.32 -22.26 -7.68
N LEU A 332 -5.76 -22.00 -6.46
CA LEU A 332 -7.15 -22.17 -6.04
C LEU A 332 -7.86 -20.83 -6.09
N ILE A 333 -8.89 -20.73 -6.92
CA ILE A 333 -9.74 -19.53 -7.01
C ILE A 333 -11.07 -19.85 -6.34
N ASN A 334 -11.45 -19.02 -5.37
CA ASN A 334 -12.75 -19.13 -4.75
C ASN A 334 -13.85 -18.68 -5.72
N VAL A 335 -14.83 -19.55 -5.95
CA VAL A 335 -16.02 -19.29 -6.78
C VAL A 335 -17.26 -19.74 -6.04
N ASP A 336 -18.24 -18.86 -5.97
CA ASP A 336 -19.56 -19.15 -5.42
C ASP A 336 -20.58 -19.09 -6.58
N PRO A 337 -21.02 -20.25 -7.13
CA PRO A 337 -21.93 -20.28 -8.28
C PRO A 337 -23.26 -19.59 -8.03
N ASP A 338 -23.67 -19.49 -6.77
CA ASP A 338 -24.97 -18.95 -6.35
C ASP A 338 -24.95 -17.43 -6.16
N ASN A 339 -23.77 -16.79 -6.25
CA ASN A 339 -23.66 -15.35 -6.04
C ASN A 339 -23.71 -14.54 -7.34
N THR A 340 -24.36 -13.38 -7.29
CA THR A 340 -24.51 -12.45 -8.42
C THR A 340 -24.16 -11.01 -8.00
N PRO A 341 -23.59 -10.17 -8.89
CA PRO A 341 -23.15 -10.47 -10.25
C PRO A 341 -21.79 -11.21 -10.30
N GLY A 342 -21.60 -12.04 -11.34
CA GLY A 342 -20.30 -12.58 -11.71
C GLY A 342 -19.79 -13.79 -10.91
N LYS A 343 -20.65 -14.52 -10.16
CA LYS A 343 -20.30 -15.76 -9.43
C LYS A 343 -19.10 -15.60 -8.49
N SER A 344 -18.96 -14.36 -7.99
CA SER A 344 -17.91 -13.91 -7.08
C SER A 344 -18.24 -14.38 -5.67
N PRO A 345 -17.29 -14.72 -4.79
CA PRO A 345 -17.64 -14.88 -3.38
C PRO A 345 -18.11 -13.54 -2.79
N ALA A 346 -19.13 -13.58 -1.92
CA ALA A 346 -19.71 -12.40 -1.26
C ALA A 346 -18.76 -11.74 -0.23
N ALA A 347 -17.72 -12.46 0.19
CA ALA A 347 -16.68 -11.97 1.09
C ALA A 347 -15.30 -12.21 0.48
N ALA A 348 -14.33 -11.38 0.85
CA ALA A 348 -12.92 -11.56 0.54
C ALA A 348 -12.39 -12.79 1.30
N ILE A 349 -12.61 -13.98 0.75
CA ILE A 349 -12.02 -15.22 1.25
C ILE A 349 -10.68 -15.42 0.53
N PRO A 350 -9.61 -15.84 1.23
CA PRO A 350 -8.25 -15.89 0.69
C PRO A 350 -8.15 -16.56 -0.69
N VAL A 351 -7.31 -16.03 -1.57
CA VAL A 351 -6.83 -16.76 -2.75
C VAL A 351 -5.64 -17.59 -2.29
N GLY A 352 -5.67 -18.90 -2.56
CA GLY A 352 -4.57 -19.81 -2.20
C GLY A 352 -3.75 -20.17 -3.43
N THR A 353 -2.48 -19.77 -3.46
CA THR A 353 -1.55 -20.14 -4.54
C THR A 353 -0.51 -21.12 -4.01
N ALA A 354 -0.47 -22.34 -4.56
CA ALA A 354 0.57 -23.32 -4.23
C ALA A 354 1.75 -23.16 -5.19
N ILE A 355 2.84 -22.58 -4.67
CA ILE A 355 4.07 -22.36 -5.43
C ILE A 355 4.86 -23.67 -5.54
N PRO A 356 5.41 -24.02 -6.73
CA PRO A 356 6.24 -25.21 -6.85
C PRO A 356 7.52 -25.09 -6.02
N SER A 357 7.61 -25.82 -4.91
CA SER A 357 8.88 -26.03 -4.20
C SER A 357 9.59 -27.29 -4.71
N SER A 358 10.87 -27.16 -5.06
CA SER A 358 11.73 -28.30 -5.40
C SER A 358 12.22 -28.97 -4.11
N ARG A 359 11.53 -30.03 -3.70
CA ARG A 359 11.87 -31.01 -2.63
C ARG A 359 11.88 -30.48 -1.19
N ARG A 360 11.71 -31.46 -0.28
CA ARG A 360 11.66 -31.33 1.19
C ARG A 360 12.82 -30.47 1.67
N ILE A 361 12.50 -29.44 2.46
CA ILE A 361 13.45 -28.79 3.38
C ILE A 361 13.72 -29.79 4.51
N PRO A 362 14.93 -30.36 4.64
CA PRO A 362 15.31 -31.10 5.84
C PRO A 362 15.53 -30.09 6.97
N GLY A 363 14.81 -30.30 8.08
CA GLY A 363 15.03 -29.78 9.43
C GLY A 363 15.78 -28.46 9.63
N GLU A 364 15.10 -27.50 10.23
CA GLU A 364 15.78 -26.60 11.16
C GLU A 364 14.96 -26.50 12.46
N GLN A 365 15.63 -26.86 13.54
CA GLN A 365 15.18 -26.83 14.91
C GLN A 365 14.95 -25.39 15.38
N ASN A 366 13.87 -25.22 16.14
CA ASN A 366 13.62 -24.17 17.14
C ASN A 366 14.69 -23.08 17.29
N ARG A 367 14.34 -21.84 16.96
CA ARG A 367 14.69 -20.70 17.80
C ARG A 367 13.47 -19.79 17.96
N ARG A 368 13.20 -19.51 19.24
CA ARG A 368 12.21 -18.58 19.76
C ARG A 368 12.65 -17.15 19.51
#